data_AF-A0AAX4L2K0-F1
#
_entry.id   AF-A0AAX4L2K0-F1
#
_cell.length_a   1.000
_cell.length_b   1.000
_cell.length_c   1.000
_cell.angle_alpha   90.00
_cell.angle_beta   90.00
_cell.angle_gamma   90.00
#
_symmetry.space_group_name_H-M   'P 1'
#
loop_
_entity.id
_entity.type
_entity.pdbx_description
1 polymer ?
#
loop_
_entity_poly.entity_id
_entity_poly.type
_entity_poly.pdbx_seq_one_letter_code
_entity_poly.pdbx_strand_id
1 'polypeptide(L)'
;MIVNKILEQILYSTKDEEVFRDLTQEQVTEIINLLLKMFELETLKIDSDVKKLFYRLKDNNRGIEIIIGIMQVRDKFYFMYSRG
;
A
#
# COMPACT_ATOMS: atom_id res chain seq x y z
N MET A 1 15.96 7.02 -1.01
CA MET A 1 15.41 5.71 -0.63
C MET A 1 14.00 5.57 -1.21
N ILE A 2 13.69 4.46 -1.89
CA ILE A 2 12.40 4.27 -2.59
C ILE A 2 11.21 4.17 -1.61
N VAL A 3 11.41 3.55 -0.44
CA VAL A 3 10.37 3.38 0.59
C VAL A 3 9.84 4.72 1.10
N ASN A 4 10.72 5.63 1.55
CA ASN A 4 10.31 6.94 2.04
C ASN A 4 9.55 7.75 0.99
N LYS A 5 9.98 7.68 -0.29
CA LYS A 5 9.29 8.36 -1.38
C LYS A 5 7.86 7.84 -1.57
N ILE A 6 7.66 6.52 -1.45
CA ILE A 6 6.33 5.91 -1.54
C ILE A 6 5.44 6.35 -0.36
N LEU A 7 5.97 6.34 0.86
CA LEU A 7 5.22 6.77 2.04
C LEU A 7 4.83 8.25 1.96
N GLU A 8 5.74 9.13 1.51
CA GLU A 8 5.43 10.54 1.29
C GLU A 8 4.31 10.73 0.26
N GLN A 9 4.30 9.97 -0.84
CA GLN A 9 3.21 10.02 -1.81
C GLN A 9 1.88 9.57 -1.19
N ILE A 10 1.87 8.46 -0.46
CA ILE A 10 0.64 7.97 0.18
C ILE A 10 0.08 9.00 1.18
N LEU A 11 0.94 9.61 1.99
CA LEU A 11 0.53 10.51 3.08
C LEU A 11 0.18 11.92 2.61
N TYR A 12 0.81 12.42 1.55
CA TYR A 12 0.79 13.84 1.20
C TYR A 12 0.49 14.13 -0.27
N SER A 13 0.44 13.13 -1.16
CA SER A 13 0.11 13.36 -2.56
C SER A 13 -1.36 13.77 -2.73
N THR A 14 -1.61 14.66 -3.69
CA THR A 14 -2.96 15.03 -4.14
C THR A 14 -3.51 14.09 -5.20
N LYS A 15 -2.74 13.08 -5.62
CA LYS A 15 -3.24 12.04 -6.52
C LYS A 15 -4.08 11.04 -5.74
N ASP A 16 -5.25 10.75 -6.28
CA ASP A 16 -6.15 9.74 -5.70
C ASP A 16 -5.56 8.34 -5.84
N GLU A 17 -4.82 8.06 -6.92
CA GLU A 17 -4.24 6.73 -7.20
C GLU A 17 -2.80 6.79 -7.72
N GLU A 18 -1.98 5.81 -7.31
CA GLU A 18 -0.64 5.63 -7.87
C GLU A 18 -0.20 4.15 -7.85
N VAL A 19 0.71 3.78 -8.75
CA VAL A 19 1.29 2.44 -8.87
C VAL A 19 2.81 2.52 -8.92
N PHE A 20 3.46 1.84 -7.98
CA PHE A 20 4.91 1.61 -7.91
C PHE A 20 5.23 0.20 -8.36
N ARG A 21 6.16 0.08 -9.30
CA ARG A 21 6.54 -1.19 -9.93
C ARG A 21 7.93 -1.61 -9.49
N ASP A 22 8.25 -2.87 -9.77
CA ASP A 22 9.59 -3.45 -9.61
C ASP A 22 10.15 -3.42 -8.18
N LEU A 23 9.27 -3.41 -7.18
CA LEU A 23 9.66 -3.45 -5.77
C LEU A 23 10.13 -4.85 -5.37
N THR A 24 11.08 -4.91 -4.46
CA THR A 24 11.46 -6.14 -3.79
C THR A 24 10.44 -6.49 -2.70
N GLN A 25 10.41 -7.77 -2.30
CA GLN A 25 9.57 -8.21 -1.18
C GLN A 25 9.90 -7.41 0.10
N GLU A 26 11.18 -7.17 0.38
CA GLU A 26 11.64 -6.40 1.54
C GLU A 26 11.08 -4.97 1.54
N GLN A 27 11.14 -4.28 0.41
CA GLN A 27 10.60 -2.92 0.27
C GLN A 27 9.09 -2.89 0.51
N VAL A 28 8.36 -3.85 -0.06
CA VAL A 28 6.91 -3.95 0.14
C VAL A 28 6.58 -4.23 1.60
N THR A 29 7.26 -5.19 2.23
CA THR A 29 7.08 -5.50 3.64
C THR A 29 7.37 -4.29 4.53
N GLU A 30 8.43 -3.53 4.24
CA GLU A 30 8.77 -2.31 4.98
C GLU A 30 7.67 -1.24 4.84
N ILE A 31 7.18 -1.00 3.62
CA ILE A 31 6.09 -0.04 3.36
C ILE A 31 4.84 -0.43 4.17
N ILE A 32 4.42 -1.70 4.10
CA ILE A 32 3.23 -2.18 4.85
C ILE A 32 3.45 -2.00 6.35
N ASN A 33 4.59 -2.43 6.88
CA ASN A 33 4.87 -2.34 8.32
C ASN A 33 4.87 -0.90 8.83
N LEU A 34 5.35 0.05 8.02
CA LEU A 34 5.33 1.46 8.38
C LEU A 34 3.91 2.04 8.30
N LEU A 35 3.11 1.65 7.30
CA LEU A 35 1.71 2.07 7.21
C LEU A 35 0.88 1.50 8.37
N LEU A 36 1.09 0.25 8.77
CA LEU A 36 0.40 -0.36 9.92
C LEU A 36 0.78 0.27 11.28
N LYS A 37 1.88 1.02 11.36
CA LYS A 37 2.21 1.83 12.55
C LYS A 37 1.46 3.15 12.59
N MET A 38 1.01 3.65 11.43
CA MET A 38 0.35 4.95 11.29
C MET A 38 -1.17 4.81 11.12
N PHE A 39 -1.64 3.68 10.60
CA PHE A 39 -3.03 3.41 10.27
C PHE A 39 -3.49 2.11 10.94
N GLU A 40 -4.77 2.06 11.28
CA GLU A 40 -5.42 0.84 11.71
C GLU A 40 -5.81 0.00 10.49
N LEU A 41 -5.47 -1.29 10.50
CA LEU A 41 -5.91 -2.23 9.47
C LEU A 41 -7.37 -2.61 9.71
N GLU A 42 -8.25 -2.20 8.81
CA GLU A 42 -9.69 -2.48 8.92
C GLU A 42 -10.07 -3.80 8.24
N THR A 43 -9.54 -4.06 7.03
CA THR A 43 -9.89 -5.26 6.27
C THR A 43 -8.75 -5.69 5.35
N LEU A 44 -8.51 -6.99 5.29
CA LEU A 44 -7.62 -7.65 4.34
C LEU A 44 -8.45 -8.56 3.43
N LYS A 45 -8.41 -8.31 2.11
CA LYS A 45 -8.98 -9.21 1.11
C LYS A 45 -7.86 -9.84 0.30
N ILE A 46 -7.83 -11.17 0.28
CA ILE A 46 -6.91 -11.96 -0.54
C ILE A 46 -7.69 -12.43 -1.75
N ASP A 47 -7.32 -11.95 -2.94
CA ASP A 47 -7.83 -12.50 -4.19
C ASP A 47 -6.86 -13.60 -4.65
N SER A 48 -7.25 -14.86 -4.38
CA SER A 48 -6.45 -16.06 -4.66
C SER A 48 -6.22 -16.27 -6.14
N ASP A 49 -7.12 -15.80 -6.99
CA ASP A 49 -7.08 -16.05 -8.43
C ASP A 49 -6.08 -15.11 -9.12
N VAL A 50 -5.79 -13.94 -8.52
CA VAL A 50 -4.94 -12.90 -9.11
C VAL A 50 -3.63 -12.68 -8.35
N LYS A 51 -3.32 -13.45 -7.30
CA LYS A 51 -2.18 -13.17 -6.38
C LYS A 51 -2.13 -11.70 -5.95
N LYS A 52 -3.32 -11.11 -5.76
CA LYS A 52 -3.49 -9.72 -5.35
C LYS A 52 -3.94 -9.67 -3.91
N LEU A 53 -3.20 -8.93 -3.11
CA LEU A 53 -3.56 -8.63 -1.72
C LEU A 53 -4.07 -7.21 -1.66
N PHE A 54 -5.24 -7.01 -1.06
CA PHE A 54 -5.81 -5.70 -0.82
C PHE A 54 -5.94 -5.42 0.68
N TYR A 55 -5.43 -4.29 1.14
CA TYR A 55 -5.55 -3.81 2.51
C TYR A 55 -6.37 -2.53 2.52
N ARG A 56 -7.37 -2.43 3.38
CA ARG A 56 -7.98 -1.15 3.74
C ARG A 56 -7.36 -0.67 5.05
N LEU A 57 -6.71 0.49 4.98
CA LEU A 57 -6.10 1.18 6.11
C LEU A 57 -6.88 2.44 6.41
N LYS A 58 -7.19 2.67 7.69
CA LYS A 58 -7.93 3.84 8.13
C LYS A 58 -7.20 4.55 9.26
N ASP A 59 -7.07 5.86 9.14
CA ASP A 59 -6.64 6.73 10.24
C ASP A 59 -7.88 7.46 10.74
N ASN A 60 -8.45 6.94 11.83
CA ASN A 60 -9.64 7.49 12.46
C ASN A 60 -9.43 8.91 13.02
N ASN A 61 -8.18 9.32 13.27
CA ASN A 61 -7.87 10.67 13.77
C ASN A 61 -7.81 11.69 12.63
N ARG A 62 -7.24 11.29 11.47
CA ARG A 62 -7.08 12.17 10.30
C ARG A 62 -8.23 12.07 9.30
N GLY A 63 -9.12 11.09 9.48
CA GLY A 63 -10.21 10.80 8.55
C GLY A 63 -9.72 10.31 7.18
N ILE A 64 -8.51 9.75 7.11
CA ILE A 64 -7.91 9.27 5.87
C ILE A 64 -8.22 7.78 5.72
N GLU A 65 -8.77 7.39 4.58
CA GLU A 65 -8.90 5.99 4.16
C GLU A 65 -7.99 5.73 2.96
N ILE A 66 -7.25 4.62 3.02
CA ILE A 66 -6.34 4.20 1.94
C ILE A 66 -6.61 2.73 1.64
N ILE A 67 -6.82 2.45 0.36
CA ILE A 67 -6.84 1.09 -0.17
C ILE A 67 -5.47 0.82 -0.78
N ILE A 68 -4.78 -0.21 -0.31
CA ILE A 68 -3.49 -0.67 -0.85
C ILE A 68 -3.73 -1.96 -1.61
N GLY A 69 -3.24 -2.04 -2.84
CA GLY A 69 -3.16 -3.27 -3.61
C GLY A 69 -1.70 -3.71 -3.77
N ILE A 70 -1.44 -5.01 -3.69
CA ILE A 70 -0.11 -5.59 -3.90
C ILE A 70 -0.25 -6.77 -4.83
N MET A 71 0.43 -6.73 -5.98
CA MET A 71 0.42 -7.79 -6.99
C MET A 71 1.84 -8.30 -7.19
N GLN A 72 2.03 -9.62 -7.13
CA GLN A 72 3.32 -10.23 -7.44
C GLN A 72 3.36 -10.71 -8.90
N VAL A 73 4.39 -10.30 -9.64
CA VAL A 73 4.69 -10.77 -10.99
C VAL A 73 6.13 -11.27 -11.01
N ARG A 74 6.31 -12.59 -11.12
CA ARG A 74 7.63 -13.25 -11.00
C ARG A 74 8.29 -12.90 -9.65
N ASP A 75 9.50 -12.33 -9.68
CA ASP A 75 10.30 -11.89 -8.53
C ASP A 75 10.04 -10.43 -8.13
N LYS A 76 9.13 -9.73 -8.83
CA LYS A 76 8.84 -8.31 -8.65
C LYS A 76 7.45 -8.08 -8.09
N PHE A 77 7.30 -7.01 -7.33
CA PHE A 77 6.03 -6.58 -6.77
C PHE A 77 5.58 -5.23 -7.34
N TYR A 78 4.27 -5.14 -7.57
CA TYR A 78 3.56 -3.93 -7.95
C TYR A 78 2.75 -3.51 -6.74
N PHE A 79 3.11 -2.37 -6.15
CA PHE A 79 2.39 -1.77 -5.04
C PHE A 79 1.54 -0.63 -5.58
N MET A 80 0.25 -0.65 -5.30
CA MET A 80 -0.69 0.40 -5.70
C MET A 80 -1.43 0.91 -4.48
N TYR A 81 -1.81 2.17 -4.51
CA TYR A 81 -2.73 2.72 -3.52
C TYR A 81 -3.81 3.56 -4.20
N SER A 82 -4.96 3.64 -3.53
CA SER A 82 -6.06 4.53 -3.83
C SER A 82 -6.52 5.19 -2.52
N ARG A 83 -6.75 6.51 -2.54
CA ARG A 83 -7.25 7.26 -1.39
C ARG A 83 -8.77 7.37 -1.49
N GLY A 84 -9.46 7.07 -0.39
CA GLY A 84 -10.91 7.26 -0.22
C GLY A 84 -11.23 8.60 0.43
#